data_AF-A0A712S671-F1
#
_entry.id   AF-A0A712S671-F1
#
_cell.length_a   1.000
_cell.length_b   1.000
_cell.length_c   1.000
_cell.angle_alpha   90.00
_cell.angle_beta   90.00
_cell.angle_gamma   90.00
#
_symmetry.space_group_name_H-M   'P 1'
#
loop_
_entity.id
_entity.type
_entity.pdbx_description
1 polymer ?
#
loop_
_entity_poly.entity_id
_entity_poly.type
_entity_poly.pdbx_seq_one_letter_code
_entity_poly.pdbx_strand_id
1 'polypeptide(L)'
;MDRELKNLALNISQVAALSGLHRQTVSERLKKIKTTGGHDKLKLYKLTDILAELLKLPPPVAEGEMDPHDRKAWYQSERERLKFEQEVGELIPASDVAREFAEMAKAMVQVLETLPDILERDCALEPSAVMRVQSIIDDLRDEIARRVADDSKQEDTEEDNQEDE
;
A
#
# COMPACT_ATOMS: atom_id res chain seq x y z
N MET A 1 -41.83 22.57 28.09
CA MET A 1 -40.56 21.85 27.90
C MET A 1 -39.73 22.35 26.71
N ASP A 2 -40.16 22.28 25.45
CA ASP A 2 -39.28 22.67 24.31
C ASP A 2 -38.84 24.14 24.27
N ARG A 3 -39.68 25.07 24.74
CA ARG A 3 -39.31 26.50 24.83
C ARG A 3 -38.35 26.81 25.98
N GLU A 4 -38.40 26.02 27.06
CA GLU A 4 -37.55 26.20 28.23
C GLU A 4 -36.13 25.72 27.95
N LEU A 5 -35.99 24.58 27.26
CA LEU A 5 -34.69 24.04 26.84
C LEU A 5 -34.00 24.92 25.80
N LYS A 6 -34.75 25.58 24.90
CA LYS A 6 -34.21 26.50 23.89
C LYS A 6 -33.61 27.79 24.47
N ASN A 7 -34.09 28.22 25.63
CA ASN A 7 -33.63 29.45 26.28
C ASN A 7 -32.69 29.19 27.46
N LEU A 8 -32.39 27.92 27.77
CA LEU A 8 -31.51 27.56 28.87
C LEU A 8 -30.06 27.94 28.54
N ALA A 9 -29.53 28.88 29.32
CA ALA A 9 -28.15 29.33 29.24
C ALA A 9 -27.35 28.78 30.44
N LEU A 10 -26.23 28.11 30.16
CA LEU A 10 -25.39 27.45 31.15
C LEU A 10 -23.98 28.05 31.17
N ASN A 11 -23.38 28.11 32.34
CA ASN A 11 -21.96 28.44 32.50
C ASN A 11 -21.07 27.19 32.40
N ILE A 12 -19.76 27.39 32.21
CA ILE A 12 -18.78 26.30 32.03
C ILE A 12 -18.82 25.28 33.19
N SER A 13 -19.01 25.75 34.43
CA SER A 13 -19.05 24.87 35.61
C SER A 13 -20.32 24.02 35.65
N GLN A 14 -21.46 24.58 35.24
CA GLN A 14 -22.73 23.86 35.11
C GLN A 14 -22.65 22.83 33.98
N VAL A 15 -22.04 23.17 32.84
CA VAL A 15 -21.81 22.22 31.75
C VAL A 15 -20.87 21.09 32.19
N ALA A 16 -19.80 21.39 32.94
CA ALA A 16 -18.91 20.39 33.52
C ALA A 16 -19.65 19.45 34.50
N ALA A 17 -20.48 19.99 35.38
CA ALA A 17 -21.28 19.20 36.30
C ALA A 17 -22.29 18.30 35.59
N LEU A 18 -22.92 18.78 34.51
CA LEU A 18 -23.90 18.02 33.72
C LEU A 18 -23.27 16.96 32.82
N SER A 19 -22.07 17.23 32.29
CA SER A 19 -21.37 16.31 31.37
C SER A 19 -20.44 15.32 32.08
N GLY A 20 -20.13 15.54 33.37
CA GLY A 20 -19.13 14.77 34.11
C GLY A 20 -17.68 15.01 33.63
N LEU A 21 -17.45 15.96 32.72
CA LEU A 21 -16.13 16.27 32.17
C LEU A 21 -15.41 17.33 33.02
N HIS A 22 -14.08 17.27 33.01
CA HIS A 22 -13.26 18.28 33.66
C HIS A 22 -13.50 19.67 33.05
N ARG A 23 -13.54 20.71 33.91
CA ARG A 23 -13.84 22.10 33.51
C ARG A 23 -12.94 22.59 32.37
N GLN A 24 -11.69 22.15 32.33
CA GLN A 24 -10.73 22.51 31.29
C GLN A 24 -11.13 21.92 29.91
N THR A 25 -11.50 20.65 29.87
CA THR A 25 -11.98 19.96 28.66
C THR A 25 -13.25 20.62 28.11
N VAL A 26 -14.17 20.98 29.01
CA VAL A 26 -15.39 21.71 28.64
C VAL A 26 -15.04 23.10 28.12
N SER A 27 -14.13 23.82 28.78
CA SER A 27 -13.70 25.14 28.32
C SER A 27 -13.06 25.10 26.94
N GLU A 28 -12.27 24.07 26.62
CA GLU A 28 -11.63 23.92 25.31
C GLU A 28 -12.64 23.60 24.21
N ARG A 29 -13.60 22.69 24.47
CA ARG A 29 -14.67 22.37 23.52
C ARG A 29 -15.60 23.55 23.26
N LEU A 30 -15.89 24.35 24.28
CA LEU A 30 -16.77 25.52 24.16
C LEU A 30 -16.09 26.78 23.57
N LYS A 31 -14.77 26.76 23.29
CA LYS A 31 -14.07 27.90 22.65
C LYS A 31 -14.66 28.27 21.28
N LYS A 32 -15.15 27.28 20.54
CA LYS A 32 -15.69 27.44 19.18
C LYS A 32 -17.14 27.96 19.15
N ILE A 33 -17.82 28.00 20.30
CA ILE A 33 -19.25 28.33 20.39
C ILE A 33 -19.42 29.80 20.77
N LYS A 34 -20.35 30.50 20.09
CA LYS A 34 -20.69 31.89 20.40
C LYS A 34 -21.36 31.97 21.77
N THR A 35 -20.86 32.86 22.63
CA THR A 35 -21.48 33.13 23.93
C THR A 35 -22.79 33.88 23.73
N THR A 36 -23.85 33.45 24.40
CA THR A 36 -25.17 34.10 24.37
C THR A 36 -25.25 35.33 25.30
N GLY A 37 -24.29 35.47 26.21
CA GLY A 37 -24.16 36.60 27.12
C GLY A 37 -23.14 36.32 28.22
N GLY A 38 -22.87 37.32 29.07
CA GLY A 38 -21.94 37.21 30.19
C GLY A 38 -20.91 38.34 30.26
N HIS A 39 -20.18 38.40 31.37
CA HIS A 39 -19.00 39.26 31.52
C HIS A 39 -17.73 38.41 31.44
N ASP A 40 -16.56 39.02 31.34
CA ASP A 40 -15.26 38.36 31.14
C ASP A 40 -14.98 37.15 32.07
N LYS A 41 -15.54 37.15 33.29
CA LYS A 41 -15.41 36.06 34.28
C LYS A 41 -16.50 34.97 34.22
N LEU A 42 -17.64 35.22 33.54
CA LEU A 42 -18.79 34.32 33.48
C LEU A 42 -19.40 34.31 32.07
N LYS A 43 -18.94 33.38 31.23
CA LYS A 43 -19.46 33.14 29.87
C LYS A 43 -20.67 32.21 29.92
N LEU A 44 -21.77 32.61 29.28
CA LEU A 44 -22.99 31.82 29.16
C LEU A 44 -23.17 31.27 27.74
N TYR A 45 -23.54 30.00 27.66
CA TYR A 45 -23.72 29.25 26.42
C TYR A 45 -25.12 28.66 26.38
N LYS A 46 -25.82 28.75 25.24
CA LYS A 46 -27.11 28.09 25.06
C LYS A 46 -26.92 26.58 24.96
N LEU A 47 -27.80 25.82 25.63
CA LEU A 47 -27.77 24.36 25.57
C LEU A 47 -27.87 23.83 24.12
N THR A 48 -28.69 24.48 23.29
CA THR A 48 -28.87 24.10 21.87
C THR A 48 -27.58 24.24 21.07
N ASP A 49 -26.79 25.28 21.32
CA ASP A 49 -25.57 25.56 20.57
C ASP A 49 -24.45 24.60 21.02
N ILE A 50 -24.43 24.25 22.31
CA ILE A 50 -23.54 23.22 22.87
C ILE A 50 -23.83 21.86 22.22
N LEU A 51 -25.11 21.45 22.19
CA LEU A 51 -25.50 20.19 21.59
C LEU A 51 -25.24 20.15 20.09
N ALA A 52 -25.52 21.24 19.37
CA ALA A 52 -25.26 21.33 17.95
C ALA A 52 -23.76 21.18 17.63
N GLU A 53 -22.87 21.78 18.42
CA GLU A 53 -21.42 21.62 18.22
C GLU A 53 -20.92 20.22 18.59
N LEU A 54 -21.43 19.63 19.68
CA LEU A 54 -21.03 18.29 20.11
C LEU A 54 -21.54 17.18 19.18
N LEU A 55 -22.67 17.41 18.52
CA LEU A 55 -23.28 16.46 17.58
C LEU A 55 -22.86 16.70 16.13
N LYS A 56 -22.03 17.70 15.84
CA LYS A 56 -21.35 17.78 14.54
C LYS A 56 -20.45 16.56 14.42
N LEU A 57 -20.81 15.65 13.52
CA LEU A 57 -19.88 14.59 13.12
C LEU A 57 -18.63 15.27 12.54
N PRO A 58 -17.42 14.80 12.88
CA PRO A 58 -16.23 15.23 12.15
C PRO A 58 -16.49 14.96 10.67
N PRO A 59 -16.05 15.87 9.77
CA PRO A 59 -16.17 15.61 8.34
C PRO A 59 -15.52 14.26 8.02
N PRO A 60 -16.11 13.46 7.13
CA PRO A 60 -15.45 12.24 6.66
C PRO A 60 -14.07 12.64 6.17
N VAL A 61 -13.03 12.02 6.73
CA VAL A 61 -11.65 12.33 6.39
C VAL A 61 -11.47 12.00 4.91
N ALA A 62 -11.33 13.03 4.08
CA ALA A 62 -11.01 12.85 2.67
C ALA A 62 -9.59 12.28 2.56
N GLU A 63 -9.42 11.36 1.61
CA GLU A 63 -8.14 10.75 1.27
C GLU A 63 -7.13 11.87 0.94
N GLY A 64 -6.12 12.06 1.80
CA GLY A 64 -5.13 13.13 1.70
C GLY A 64 -5.00 14.06 2.92
N GLU A 65 -6.02 14.13 3.78
CA GLU A 65 -6.03 14.97 4.99
C GLU A 65 -5.79 14.20 6.30
N MET A 66 -5.10 13.05 6.24
CA MET A 66 -4.62 12.40 7.46
C MET A 66 -3.58 13.29 8.14
N ASP A 67 -3.72 13.44 9.47
CA ASP A 67 -2.70 14.05 10.32
C ASP A 67 -1.34 13.36 10.09
N PRO A 68 -0.22 14.08 10.11
CA PRO A 68 1.10 13.48 9.91
C PRO A 68 1.38 12.25 10.80
N HIS A 69 0.80 12.19 12.00
CA HIS A 69 0.91 11.03 12.87
C HIS A 69 0.15 9.82 12.33
N ASP A 70 -1.10 9.99 11.95
CA ASP A 70 -1.96 8.93 11.39
C ASP A 70 -1.41 8.42 10.05
N ARG A 71 -0.88 9.34 9.23
CA ARG A 71 -0.21 9.00 7.97
C ARG A 71 1.02 8.13 8.20
N LYS A 72 1.85 8.47 9.18
CA LYS A 72 3.01 7.65 9.55
C LYS A 72 2.59 6.27 10.05
N ALA A 73 1.57 6.19 10.89
CA ALA A 73 1.04 4.93 11.39
C ALA A 73 0.48 4.06 10.26
N TRP A 74 -0.21 4.67 9.29
CA TRP A 74 -0.70 3.99 8.10
C TRP A 74 0.44 3.42 7.25
N TYR A 75 1.42 4.25 6.86
CA TYR A 75 2.57 3.76 6.08
C TYR A 75 3.38 2.70 6.82
N GLN A 76 3.47 2.79 8.14
CA GLN A 76 4.13 1.76 8.95
C GLN A 76 3.35 0.44 8.88
N SER A 77 2.03 0.49 9.07
CA SER A 77 1.16 -0.69 8.95
C SER A 77 1.26 -1.31 7.56
N GLU A 78 1.29 -0.50 6.51
CA GLU A 78 1.36 -0.97 5.12
C GLU A 78 2.69 -1.66 4.83
N ARG A 79 3.80 -1.11 5.34
CA ARG A 79 5.12 -1.74 5.24
C ARG A 79 5.20 -3.03 6.02
N GLU A 80 4.60 -3.08 7.21
CA GLU A 80 4.54 -4.30 8.02
C GLU A 80 3.72 -5.39 7.32
N ARG A 81 2.61 -5.01 6.65
CA ARG A 81 1.82 -5.92 5.81
C ARG A 81 2.66 -6.50 4.67
N LEU A 82 3.34 -5.66 3.87
CA LEU A 82 4.18 -6.13 2.77
C LEU A 82 5.33 -7.03 3.27
N LYS A 83 5.92 -6.70 4.42
CA LYS A 83 6.97 -7.53 5.04
C LYS A 83 6.42 -8.89 5.49
N PHE A 84 5.23 -8.92 6.08
CA PHE A 84 4.56 -10.15 6.46
C PHE A 84 4.23 -11.02 5.24
N GLU A 85 3.72 -10.42 4.17
CA GLU A 85 3.45 -11.13 2.91
C GLU A 85 4.73 -11.70 2.29
N GLN A 86 5.85 -10.99 2.39
CA GLN A 86 7.16 -11.52 1.99
C GLN A 86 7.62 -12.68 2.88
N GLU A 87 7.44 -12.59 4.20
CA GLU A 87 7.84 -13.64 5.14
C GLU A 87 7.01 -14.93 4.96
N VAL A 88 5.73 -14.82 4.59
CA VAL A 88 4.85 -15.97 4.30
C VAL A 88 5.04 -16.48 2.87
N GLY A 89 5.70 -15.72 2.00
CA GLY A 89 5.96 -16.08 0.60
C GLY A 89 4.80 -15.76 -0.35
N GLU A 90 3.83 -14.96 0.08
CA GLU A 90 2.78 -14.43 -0.80
C GLU A 90 3.30 -13.31 -1.71
N LEU A 91 4.30 -12.56 -1.26
CA LEU A 91 4.99 -11.53 -2.04
C LEU A 91 6.45 -11.92 -2.26
N ILE A 92 6.88 -12.11 -3.51
CA ILE A 92 8.25 -12.49 -3.85
C ILE A 92 8.95 -11.32 -4.54
N PRO A 93 10.17 -10.93 -4.12
CA PRO A 93 10.94 -9.94 -4.84
C PRO A 93 11.22 -10.37 -6.28
N ALA A 94 11.06 -9.46 -7.23
CA ALA A 94 11.31 -9.73 -8.66
C ALA A 94 12.74 -10.27 -8.91
N SER A 95 13.74 -9.80 -8.15
CA SER A 95 15.11 -10.29 -8.25
C SER A 95 15.26 -11.76 -7.87
N ASP A 96 14.47 -12.24 -6.90
CA ASP A 96 14.50 -13.65 -6.52
C ASP A 96 13.84 -14.50 -7.60
N VAL A 97 12.68 -14.08 -8.12
CA VAL A 97 12.03 -14.75 -9.26
C VAL A 97 12.99 -14.83 -10.46
N ALA A 98 13.59 -13.70 -10.85
CA ALA A 98 14.53 -13.65 -11.96
C ALA A 98 15.74 -14.59 -11.76
N ARG A 99 16.26 -14.69 -10.53
CA ARG A 99 17.35 -15.61 -10.19
C ARG A 99 16.92 -17.07 -10.39
N GLU A 100 15.79 -17.47 -9.82
CA GLU A 100 15.32 -18.87 -9.93
C GLU A 100 15.04 -19.26 -11.40
N PHE A 101 14.44 -18.35 -12.19
CA PHE A 101 14.23 -18.58 -13.62
C PHE A 101 15.55 -18.65 -14.40
N ALA A 102 16.55 -17.84 -14.06
CA ALA A 102 17.88 -17.91 -14.67
C ALA A 102 18.58 -19.24 -14.35
N GLU A 103 18.45 -19.74 -13.12
CA GLU A 103 18.97 -21.05 -12.72
C GLU A 103 18.28 -22.19 -13.48
N MET A 104 16.96 -22.13 -13.62
CA MET A 104 16.19 -23.08 -14.42
C MET A 104 16.63 -23.07 -15.89
N ALA A 105 16.72 -21.89 -16.50
CA ALA A 105 17.15 -21.74 -17.89
C ALA A 105 18.57 -22.29 -18.11
N LYS A 106 19.49 -22.00 -17.18
CA LYS A 106 20.86 -22.53 -17.21
C LYS A 106 20.87 -24.06 -17.13
N ALA A 107 20.09 -24.65 -16.22
CA ALA A 107 20.01 -26.11 -16.10
C ALA A 107 19.49 -26.76 -17.38
N MET A 108 18.46 -26.17 -18.02
CA MET A 108 17.91 -26.66 -19.28
C MET A 108 18.94 -26.58 -20.43
N VAL A 109 19.63 -25.44 -20.57
CA VAL A 109 20.64 -25.25 -21.60
C VAL A 109 21.81 -26.23 -21.42
N GLN A 110 22.28 -26.45 -20.19
CA GLN A 110 23.35 -27.41 -19.92
C GLN A 110 22.99 -28.83 -20.37
N VAL A 111 21.72 -29.25 -20.22
CA VAL A 111 21.28 -30.56 -20.73
C VAL A 111 21.31 -30.60 -22.26
N LEU A 112 20.85 -29.54 -22.93
CA LEU A 112 20.90 -29.44 -24.40
C LEU A 112 22.34 -29.51 -24.93
N GLU A 113 23.31 -28.88 -24.26
CA GLU A 113 24.72 -28.92 -24.64
C GLU A 113 25.32 -30.34 -24.62
N THR A 114 24.82 -31.21 -23.74
CA THR A 114 25.30 -32.59 -23.64
C THR A 114 24.63 -33.54 -24.63
N LEU A 115 23.57 -33.09 -25.31
CA LEU A 115 22.80 -33.95 -26.22
C LEU A 115 23.61 -34.46 -27.42
N PRO A 116 24.47 -33.66 -28.08
CA PRO A 116 25.38 -34.16 -29.13
C PRO A 116 26.27 -35.29 -28.63
N ASP A 117 26.84 -35.18 -27.44
CA ASP A 117 27.70 -36.21 -26.84
C ASP A 117 26.91 -37.51 -26.56
N ILE A 118 25.68 -37.39 -26.06
CA ILE A 118 24.78 -38.53 -25.83
C ILE A 118 24.47 -39.23 -27.16
N LEU A 119 24.19 -38.46 -28.20
CA LEU A 119 23.88 -38.96 -29.53
C LEU A 119 25.09 -39.62 -30.21
N GLU A 120 26.28 -39.08 -30.04
CA GLU A 120 27.52 -39.70 -30.50
C GLU A 120 27.76 -41.04 -29.79
N ARG A 121 27.69 -41.04 -28.45
CA ARG A 121 28.04 -42.21 -27.62
C ARG A 121 26.99 -43.32 -27.67
N ASP A 122 25.72 -42.97 -27.48
CA ASP A 122 24.65 -43.94 -27.24
C ASP A 122 23.91 -44.33 -28.54
N CYS A 123 23.92 -43.46 -29.54
CA CYS A 123 23.27 -43.70 -30.83
C CYS A 123 24.25 -43.95 -31.99
N ALA A 124 25.56 -43.84 -31.75
CA ALA A 124 26.62 -44.02 -32.74
C ALA A 124 26.39 -43.19 -34.02
N LEU A 125 25.90 -41.96 -33.85
CA LEU A 125 25.70 -41.04 -34.97
C LEU A 125 27.04 -40.68 -35.63
N GLU A 126 27.03 -40.62 -36.96
CA GLU A 126 28.19 -40.16 -37.74
C GLU A 126 28.58 -38.72 -37.34
N PRO A 127 29.88 -38.36 -37.37
CA PRO A 127 30.34 -37.04 -36.94
C PRO A 127 29.65 -35.88 -37.67
N SER A 128 29.32 -36.05 -38.95
CA SER A 128 28.60 -35.05 -39.74
C SER A 128 27.17 -34.79 -39.24
N ALA A 129 26.50 -35.83 -38.73
CA ALA A 129 25.16 -35.71 -38.16
C ALA A 129 25.21 -35.07 -36.77
N VAL A 130 26.20 -35.44 -35.93
CA VAL A 130 26.42 -34.82 -34.60
C VAL A 130 26.70 -33.33 -34.74
N MET A 131 27.58 -32.92 -35.66
CA MET A 131 27.86 -31.50 -35.94
C MET A 131 26.59 -30.74 -36.39
N ARG A 132 25.72 -31.38 -37.18
CA ARG A 132 24.46 -30.76 -37.60
C ARG A 132 23.51 -30.55 -36.42
N VAL A 133 23.42 -31.53 -35.52
CA VAL A 133 22.59 -31.41 -34.30
C VAL A 133 23.13 -30.30 -33.40
N GLN A 134 24.45 -30.24 -33.18
CA GLN A 134 25.07 -29.19 -32.39
C GLN A 134 24.75 -27.79 -32.94
N SER A 135 24.91 -27.58 -34.25
CA SER A 135 24.54 -26.31 -34.89
C SER A 135 23.06 -25.94 -34.70
N ILE A 136 22.15 -26.92 -34.77
CA ILE A 136 20.72 -26.66 -34.54
C ILE A 136 20.45 -26.28 -33.07
N ILE A 137 21.14 -26.94 -32.12
CA ILE A 137 21.01 -26.62 -30.70
C ILE A 137 21.51 -25.19 -30.42
N ASP A 138 22.66 -24.80 -31.00
CA ASP A 138 23.20 -23.45 -30.89
C ASP A 138 22.21 -22.42 -31.45
N ASP A 139 21.68 -22.64 -32.65
CA ASP A 139 20.69 -21.75 -33.29
C ASP A 139 19.43 -21.60 -32.42
N LEU A 140 18.93 -22.71 -31.85
CA LEU A 140 17.75 -22.70 -30.96
C LEU A 140 18.02 -21.97 -29.65
N ARG A 141 19.22 -22.12 -29.07
CA ARG A 141 19.63 -21.39 -27.86
C ARG A 141 19.66 -19.88 -28.11
N ASP A 142 20.21 -19.46 -29.24
CA ASP A 142 20.25 -18.04 -29.64
C ASP A 142 18.85 -17.48 -29.94
N GLU A 143 17.94 -18.30 -30.48
CA GLU A 143 16.54 -17.93 -30.66
C GLU A 143 15.81 -17.76 -29.32
N ILE A 144 16.01 -18.69 -28.37
CA ILE A 144 15.43 -18.59 -27.02
C ILE A 144 15.93 -17.32 -26.32
N ALA A 145 17.25 -17.06 -26.37
CA ALA A 145 17.84 -15.87 -25.76
C ALA A 145 17.26 -14.56 -26.33
N ARG A 146 17.05 -14.50 -27.66
CA ARG A 146 16.42 -13.34 -28.32
C ARG A 146 14.99 -13.13 -27.87
N ARG A 147 14.16 -14.19 -27.85
CA ARG A 147 12.76 -14.08 -27.44
C ARG A 147 12.62 -13.59 -25.99
N VAL A 148 13.40 -14.16 -25.08
CA VAL A 148 13.41 -13.73 -23.66
C VAL A 148 13.84 -12.27 -23.52
N ALA A 149 14.84 -11.82 -24.30
CA ALA A 149 15.32 -10.44 -24.26
C ALA A 149 14.41 -9.42 -24.96
N ASP A 150 13.53 -9.86 -25.86
CA ASP A 150 12.57 -8.99 -26.53
C ASP A 150 11.28 -8.85 -25.71
N ASP A 151 10.82 -9.91 -25.03
CA ASP A 151 9.71 -9.84 -24.07
C ASP A 151 10.05 -8.89 -22.92
N SER A 152 11.28 -8.95 -22.37
CA SER A 152 11.69 -8.04 -21.29
C SER A 152 11.64 -6.56 -21.70
N LYS A 153 11.90 -6.23 -22.97
CA LYS A 153 11.84 -4.83 -23.45
C LYS A 153 10.40 -4.34 -23.64
N GLN A 154 9.47 -5.25 -23.96
CA GLN A 154 8.06 -4.89 -24.08
C GLN A 154 7.47 -4.55 -22.72
N GLU A 155 7.80 -5.34 -21.69
CA GLU A 155 7.40 -5.07 -20.30
C GLU A 155 7.92 -3.71 -19.80
N ASP A 156 9.22 -3.41 -19.98
CA ASP A 156 9.80 -2.09 -19.61
C ASP A 156 9.07 -0.91 -20.30
N THR A 157 8.63 -1.10 -21.55
CA THR A 157 7.95 -0.04 -22.33
C THR A 157 6.48 0.12 -21.91
N GLU A 158 5.83 -0.94 -21.42
CA GLU A 158 4.45 -0.92 -20.93
C GLU A 158 4.35 -0.34 -19.51
N GLU A 159 5.34 -0.61 -18.64
CA GLU A 159 5.44 -0.03 -17.31
C GLU A 159 5.72 1.49 -17.37
N ASP A 160 6.66 1.94 -18.21
CA ASP A 160 6.97 3.36 -18.42
C ASP A 160 5.75 4.16 -18.93
N ASN A 161 4.89 3.56 -19.75
CA ASN A 161 3.68 4.23 -20.26
C ASN A 161 2.53 4.27 -19.23
N GLN A 162 2.53 3.42 -18.20
CA GLN A 162 1.51 3.42 -17.14
C GLN A 162 1.86 4.36 -15.99
N GLU A 163 3.14 4.71 -15.80
CA GLU A 163 3.55 5.71 -14.80
C GLU A 163 3.29 7.17 -15.24
N ASP A 164 3.02 7.40 -16.53
CA ASP A 164 2.79 8.72 -17.14
C ASP A 164 1.29 9.11 -17.32
N GLU A 165 0.33 8.26 -16.91
CA GLU A 165 -1.13 8.55 -16.88
C GLU A 165 -1.69 8.75 -15.45
#